data_AF-A0A349B1Q8-F1
#
_entry.id   AF-A0A349B1Q8-F1
#
_cell.length_a   1.000
_cell.length_b   1.000
_cell.length_c   1.000
_cell.angle_alpha   90.00
_cell.angle_beta   90.00
_cell.angle_gamma   90.00
#
_symmetry.space_group_name_H-M   'P 1'
#
loop_
_entity.id
_entity.type
_entity.pdbx_description
1 polymer ?
#
loop_
_entity_poly.entity_id
_entity_poly.type
_entity_poly.pdbx_seq_one_letter_code
_entity_poly.pdbx_strand_id
1 'polypeptide(L)'
;MRREPEPPGLDFWLRTLAGGASPPTVAASFHRSPESRGDRVDALYRLILGRSPDPAGRAAWVDALATVNDLRLAALLAASDEAYARAQTSG
;
A
#
# COMPACT_ATOMS: atom_id res chain seq x y z
N MET A 1 -14.37 -4.19 -0.37
CA MET A 1 -14.36 -4.79 0.99
C MET A 1 -14.54 -3.66 1.98
N ARG A 2 -15.60 -3.69 2.79
CA ARG A 2 -15.83 -2.77 3.92
C ARG A 2 -15.59 -3.59 5.18
N ARG A 3 -14.39 -3.52 5.76
CA ARG A 3 -14.19 -4.09 7.10
C ARG A 3 -14.83 -3.13 8.09
N GLU A 4 -15.74 -3.62 8.92
CA GLU A 4 -16.15 -2.87 10.11
C GLU A 4 -14.89 -2.59 10.93
N PRO A 5 -14.66 -1.34 11.35
CA PRO A 5 -13.53 -1.06 12.22
C PRO A 5 -13.70 -1.90 13.49
N GLU A 6 -12.67 -2.67 13.86
CA GLU A 6 -12.75 -3.43 15.10
C GLU A 6 -12.99 -2.46 16.27
N PRO A 7 -13.84 -2.81 17.26
CA PRO A 7 -14.25 -1.90 18.34
C PRO A 7 -13.09 -1.14 19.02
N PRO A 8 -11.88 -1.74 19.23
CA PRO A 8 -10.73 -1.02 19.80
C PRO A 8 -10.15 0.07 18.89
N GLY A 9 -10.22 -0.12 17.57
CA GLY A 9 -9.69 0.82 16.59
C GLY A 9 -10.56 2.07 16.48
N LEU A 10 -11.88 1.90 16.49
CA LEU A 10 -12.81 3.03 16.43
C LEU A 10 -12.66 3.94 17.66
N ASP A 11 -12.57 3.37 18.86
CA ASP A 11 -12.38 4.13 20.11
C ASP A 11 -11.05 4.89 20.13
N PHE A 12 -9.98 4.31 19.58
CA PHE A 12 -8.69 5.00 19.45
C PHE A 12 -8.78 6.25 18.57
N TRP A 13 -9.45 6.14 17.41
CA TRP A 13 -9.63 7.28 16.51
C TRP A 13 -10.57 8.34 17.06
N LEU A 14 -11.65 7.92 17.75
CA LEU A 14 -12.54 8.83 18.46
C LEU A 14 -11.81 9.62 19.54
N ARG A 15 -10.94 8.98 20.34
CA ARG A 15 -10.09 9.67 21.33
C ARG A 15 -9.06 10.60 20.69
N THR A 16 -8.50 10.21 19.55
CA THR A 16 -7.52 11.03 18.81
C THR A 16 -8.17 12.30 18.25
N LEU A 17 -9.38 12.19 17.71
CA LEU A 17 -10.17 13.33 17.24
C LEU A 17 -10.65 14.20 18.41
N ALA A 18 -11.15 13.58 19.49
CA ALA A 18 -11.54 14.30 20.71
C ALA A 18 -10.36 15.02 21.39
N GLY A 19 -9.14 14.51 21.20
CA GLY A 19 -7.89 15.13 21.63
C GLY A 19 -7.39 16.28 20.73
N GLY A 20 -8.15 16.67 19.71
CA GLY A 20 -7.85 17.82 18.84
C GLY A 20 -7.00 17.49 17.60
N ALA A 21 -6.79 16.21 17.27
CA ALA A 21 -6.10 15.85 16.03
C ALA A 21 -6.94 16.26 14.81
N SER A 22 -6.26 16.80 13.79
CA SER A 22 -6.92 17.18 12.55
C SER A 22 -7.26 15.96 11.67
N PRO A 23 -8.35 15.98 10.88
CA PRO A 23 -8.64 14.94 9.89
C PRO A 23 -7.47 14.56 8.97
N PRO A 24 -6.64 15.49 8.44
CA PRO A 24 -5.48 15.11 7.64
C PRO A 24 -4.39 14.38 8.43
N THR A 25 -4.23 14.65 9.73
CA THR A 25 -3.33 13.89 10.61
C THR A 25 -3.78 12.43 10.73
N VAL A 26 -5.09 12.21 10.93
CA VAL A 26 -5.68 10.87 11.01
C VAL A 26 -5.51 10.12 9.69
N ALA A 27 -5.82 10.78 8.56
CA ALA A 27 -5.64 10.21 7.23
C ALA A 27 -4.17 9.82 6.95
N ALA A 28 -3.22 10.67 7.36
CA ALA A 28 -1.79 10.37 7.23
C ALA A 28 -1.36 9.14 8.04
N SER A 29 -1.92 8.95 9.22
CA SER A 29 -1.65 7.78 10.07
C SER A 29 -2.16 6.48 9.43
N PHE A 30 -3.38 6.48 8.88
CA PHE A 30 -3.88 5.34 8.11
C PHE A 30 -3.03 5.08 6.87
N HIS A 31 -2.70 6.13 6.11
CA HIS A 31 -1.89 5.99 4.90
C HIS A 31 -0.53 5.34 5.19
N ARG A 32 0.08 5.66 6.33
CA ARG A 32 1.37 5.10 6.80
C ARG A 32 1.24 3.73 7.47
N SER A 33 0.04 3.17 7.63
CA SER A 33 -0.11 1.87 8.28
C SER A 33 0.44 0.72 7.42
N PRO A 34 0.93 -0.38 8.02
CA PRO A 34 1.37 -1.56 7.28
C PRO A 34 0.28 -2.15 6.37
N GLU A 35 -0.99 -2.12 6.78
CA GLU A 35 -2.13 -2.59 6.00
C GLU A 35 -2.30 -1.73 4.73
N SER A 36 -2.31 -0.41 4.88
CA SER A 36 -2.39 0.54 3.76
C SER A 36 -1.21 0.39 2.81
N ARG A 37 0.00 0.16 3.32
CA ARG A 37 1.17 -0.14 2.48
C ARG A 37 0.96 -1.44 1.70
N GLY A 38 0.47 -2.49 2.38
CA GLY A 38 0.15 -3.77 1.75
C GLY A 38 -0.85 -3.65 0.60
N ASP A 39 -1.96 -2.94 0.83
CA ASP A 39 -2.99 -2.72 -0.19
C ASP A 39 -2.43 -1.96 -1.41
N ARG A 40 -1.53 -1.00 -1.18
CA ARG A 40 -0.86 -0.24 -2.25
C ARG A 40 0.13 -1.09 -3.03
N VAL A 41 0.92 -1.94 -2.36
CA VAL A 41 1.79 -2.92 -3.04
C VAL A 41 0.96 -3.83 -3.94
N ASP A 42 -0.12 -4.39 -3.41
CA ASP A 42 -1.01 -5.28 -4.16
C ASP A 42 -1.67 -4.59 -5.36
N ALA A 43 -2.02 -3.31 -5.22
CA ALA A 43 -2.58 -2.50 -6.31
C ALA A 43 -1.54 -2.21 -7.40
N LEU A 44 -0.32 -1.81 -7.04
CA LEU A 44 0.75 -1.48 -8.00
C LEU A 44 1.21 -2.70 -8.80
N TYR A 45 1.34 -3.86 -8.14
CA TYR A 45 1.65 -5.12 -8.82
C TYR A 45 0.58 -5.50 -9.84
N ARG A 46 -0.71 -5.39 -9.48
CA ARG A 46 -1.81 -5.67 -10.41
C ARG A 46 -1.85 -4.66 -11.56
N LEU A 47 -1.61 -3.39 -11.29
CA LEU A 47 -1.63 -2.33 -12.29
C LEU A 47 -0.52 -2.49 -13.33
N ILE A 48 0.70 -2.81 -12.88
CA ILE A 48 1.91 -2.79 -13.72
C ILE A 48 2.23 -4.17 -14.29
N LEU A 49 2.12 -5.22 -13.47
CA LEU A 49 2.52 -6.58 -13.83
C LEU A 49 1.32 -7.51 -14.07
N GLY A 50 0.09 -7.07 -13.78
CA GLY A 50 -1.12 -7.87 -14.01
C GLY A 50 -1.22 -9.12 -13.13
N ARG A 51 -0.49 -9.18 -12.01
CA ARG A 51 -0.52 -10.28 -11.04
C ARG A 51 -0.42 -9.74 -9.61
N SER A 52 -0.69 -10.60 -8.63
CA SER A 52 -0.36 -10.31 -7.23
C SER A 52 1.14 -10.49 -6.96
N PRO A 53 1.72 -9.76 -5.98
CA PRO A 53 3.06 -10.05 -5.50
C PRO A 53 3.12 -11.43 -4.85
N ASP A 54 4.30 -12.05 -4.86
CA ASP A 54 4.54 -13.21 -4.01
C ASP A 54 4.65 -12.77 -2.53
N PRO A 55 4.44 -13.67 -1.55
CA PRO A 55 4.41 -13.29 -0.14
C PRO A 55 5.69 -12.61 0.36
N ALA A 56 6.86 -13.06 -0.10
CA ALA A 56 8.15 -12.50 0.33
C ALA A 56 8.39 -11.12 -0.27
N GLY A 57 8.15 -10.97 -1.57
CA GLY A 57 8.22 -9.68 -2.26
C GLY A 57 7.24 -8.67 -1.67
N ARG A 58 6.01 -9.10 -1.35
CA ARG A 58 5.02 -8.25 -0.69
C ARG A 58 5.52 -7.73 0.65
N ALA A 59 6.04 -8.61 1.51
CA ALA A 59 6.55 -8.22 2.81
C ALA A 59 7.72 -7.23 2.69
N ALA A 60 8.67 -7.50 1.81
CA ALA A 60 9.81 -6.61 1.56
C ALA A 60 9.37 -5.20 1.11
N TRP A 61 8.37 -5.11 0.23
CA TRP A 61 7.84 -3.83 -0.22
C TRP A 61 7.02 -3.10 0.84
N VAL A 62 6.26 -3.80 1.68
CA VAL A 62 5.54 -3.20 2.81
C VAL A 62 6.52 -2.53 3.76
N ASP A 63 7.64 -3.17 4.07
CA ASP A 63 8.69 -2.62 4.92
C ASP A 63 9.40 -1.45 4.23
N ALA A 64 9.73 -1.58 2.93
CA ALA A 64 10.37 -0.52 2.17
C ALA A 64 9.50 0.75 2.10
N LEU A 65 8.18 0.64 1.91
CA LEU A 65 7.25 1.78 1.87
C LEU A 65 7.10 2.50 3.22
N ALA A 66 7.79 2.05 4.28
CA ALA A 66 7.98 2.85 5.47
C ALA A 66 8.92 4.04 5.26
N THR A 67 9.84 3.93 4.30
CA THR A 67 10.89 4.93 4.04
C THR A 67 10.87 5.44 2.59
N VAL A 68 10.41 4.65 1.63
CA VAL A 68 10.26 5.04 0.23
C VAL A 68 8.81 5.34 -0.14
N ASN A 69 8.59 5.97 -1.30
CA ASN A 69 7.25 6.30 -1.80
C ASN A 69 6.76 5.31 -2.88
N ASP A 70 5.46 5.38 -3.16
CA ASP A 70 4.78 4.52 -4.14
C ASP A 70 5.31 4.71 -5.56
N LEU A 71 5.72 5.93 -5.91
CA LEU A 71 6.28 6.24 -7.22
C LEU A 71 7.58 5.47 -7.48
N ARG A 72 8.43 5.34 -6.45
CA ARG A 72 9.67 4.57 -6.54
C ARG A 72 9.37 3.08 -6.76
N LEU A 73 8.41 2.52 -6.04
CA LEU A 73 7.96 1.14 -6.24
C LEU A 73 7.41 0.96 -7.67
N ALA A 74 6.51 1.83 -8.11
CA ALA A 74 5.94 1.78 -9.45
C ALA A 74 7.02 1.81 -10.54
N ALA A 75 8.01 2.72 -10.42
CA ALA A 75 9.11 2.83 -11.37
C ALA A 75 9.97 1.55 -11.41
N LEU A 76 10.24 0.94 -10.26
CA LEU A 76 11.02 -0.30 -10.19
C LEU A 76 10.28 -1.50 -10.79
N LEU A 77 8.96 -1.59 -10.58
CA LEU A 77 8.13 -2.64 -11.20
C LEU A 77 8.07 -2.45 -12.72
N ALA A 78 7.85 -1.22 -13.20
CA ALA A 78 7.77 -0.93 -14.62
C ALA A 78 9.09 -1.14 -15.37
N ALA A 79 10.22 -0.96 -14.69
CA ALA A 79 11.56 -1.20 -15.25
C ALA A 79 12.05 -2.64 -15.08
N SER A 80 11.23 -3.55 -14.54
CA SER A 80 11.63 -4.94 -14.30
C SER A 80 11.59 -5.77 -15.59
N ASP A 81 12.44 -6.80 -15.66
CA ASP A 81 12.43 -7.78 -16.76
C ASP A 81 11.05 -8.41 -16.97
N GLU A 82 10.28 -8.57 -15.89
CA GLU A 82 8.92 -9.08 -15.95
C GLU A 82 7.98 -8.14 -16.72
N ALA A 83 8.06 -6.83 -16.46
CA ALA A 83 7.27 -5.85 -17.22
C ALA A 83 7.65 -5.85 -18.70
N TYR A 84 8.95 -5.95 -19.02
CA TYR A 84 9.43 -6.06 -20.41
C TYR A 84 8.97 -7.34 -21.09
N ALA A 85 8.98 -8.48 -20.39
CA ALA A 85 8.48 -9.75 -20.91
C ALA A 85 6.97 -9.68 -21.22
N ARG A 86 6.18 -9.03 -20.35
CA ARG A 86 4.74 -8.84 -20.59
C ARG A 86 4.44 -7.95 -21.79
N ALA A 87 5.21 -6.88 -21.99
CA ALA A 87 5.04 -5.98 -23.13
C ALA A 87 5.25 -6.71 -24.47
N GLN A 88 6.15 -7.69 -24.52
CA GLN A 88 6.44 -8.48 -25.72
C GLN A 88 5.36 -9.53 -26.04
N THR A 89 4.72 -10.11 -25.03
CA THR A 89 3.65 -11.11 -25.22
C THR A 89 2.28 -10.51 -25.56
N SER A 90 2.14 -9.19 -25.47
CA SER A 90 0.85 -8.49 -25.67
C SER A 90 0.67 -7.91 -27.09
N GLY A 91 1.54 -8.26 -28.04
CA GLY A 91 1.46 -7.89 -29.46
C GLY A 91 1.15 -9.08 -30.35
#